data_AF-A0A2S8IG46-F1
#
_entry.id   AF-A0A2S8IG46-F1
#
_cell.length_a   1.000
_cell.length_b   1.000
_cell.length_c   1.000
_cell.angle_alpha   90.00
_cell.angle_beta   90.00
_cell.angle_gamma   90.00
#
_symmetry.space_group_name_H-M   'P 1'
#
loop_
_entity.id
_entity.type
_entity.pdbx_description
1 polymer ?
#
loop_
_entity_poly.entity_id
_entity_poly.type
_entity_poly.pdbx_seq_one_letter_code
_entity_poly.pdbx_strand_id
1 'polypeptide(L)'
;MGTTFHGPSPWPHITRAIRTRGARYAAIAYLGQDAPELLPLRAGDLLVVNASKAAIRAHATSPAALAYYVNKGVRVLSSPTLHAKVIATNTRAVIGSANASENSAFADDAVLITDDPEVIASVRTFIDRLDEITEIDEVFIDNAAREWEIGRAVPIPGVSGRIRDTEAEFLPAPVTRMFVKHAVDYEPSPTEQHVLDEHRPRQPATAGPAVKYQLESLRLDRT
;
A
#
# COMPACT_ATOMS: atom_id res chain seq x y z
N MET A 1 -0.99 9.44 30.58
CA MET A 1 -1.41 9.31 29.18
C MET A 1 -0.16 9.10 28.35
N GLY A 2 0.01 7.93 27.75
CA GLY A 2 1.13 7.58 26.89
C GLY A 2 0.68 7.47 25.45
N THR A 3 1.22 8.33 24.58
CA THR A 3 1.08 8.24 23.13
C THR A 3 2.46 8.00 22.52
N THR A 4 2.61 6.97 21.71
CA THR A 4 3.88 6.59 21.09
C THR A 4 3.73 6.38 19.58
N PHE A 5 4.72 6.87 18.84
CA PHE A 5 4.86 6.63 17.40
C PHE A 5 5.68 5.35 17.16
N HIS A 6 5.25 4.52 16.21
CA HIS A 6 5.95 3.31 15.80
C HIS A 6 6.01 3.22 14.27
N GLY A 7 7.22 3.06 13.74
CA GLY A 7 7.53 2.83 12.33
C GLY A 7 9.02 2.52 12.16
N PRO A 8 9.48 2.01 11.00
CA PRO A 8 8.70 1.66 9.81
C PRO A 8 7.97 0.30 9.90
N SER A 9 8.23 -0.48 10.96
CA SER A 9 7.65 -1.83 11.12
C SER A 9 6.77 -1.89 12.37
N PRO A 10 5.51 -1.40 12.31
CA PRO A 10 4.70 -1.18 13.51
C PRO A 10 4.05 -2.46 14.06
N TRP A 11 3.90 -3.52 13.26
CA TRP A 11 3.12 -4.71 13.64
C TRP A 11 3.55 -5.39 14.96
N PRO A 12 4.84 -5.59 15.27
CA PRO A 12 5.23 -6.11 16.59
C PRO A 12 4.72 -5.26 17.76
N HIS A 13 4.62 -3.94 17.58
CA HIS A 13 4.06 -3.02 18.56
C HIS A 13 2.53 -3.05 18.59
N ILE A 14 1.88 -3.12 17.43
CA ILE A 14 0.42 -3.25 17.31
C ILE A 14 -0.05 -4.54 17.98
N THR A 15 0.49 -5.70 17.58
CA THR A 15 0.14 -7.02 18.11
C THR A 15 0.31 -7.07 19.63
N ARG A 16 1.35 -6.43 20.16
CA ARG A 16 1.56 -6.32 21.61
C ARG A 16 0.51 -5.42 22.27
N ALA A 17 0.24 -4.25 21.70
CA ALA A 17 -0.67 -3.26 22.27
C ALA A 17 -2.13 -3.77 22.34
N ILE A 18 -2.56 -4.60 21.39
CA ILE A 18 -3.94 -5.12 21.34
C ILE A 18 -4.15 -6.42 22.15
N ARG A 19 -3.09 -6.95 22.79
CA ARG A 19 -3.18 -8.09 23.72
C ARG A 19 -3.69 -7.66 25.10
N THR A 20 -4.90 -7.11 25.15
CA THR A 20 -5.56 -6.64 26.38
C THR A 20 -6.75 -7.53 26.79
N ARG A 21 -7.33 -7.27 27.96
CA ARG A 21 -8.59 -7.92 28.36
C ARG A 21 -9.78 -7.22 27.67
N GLY A 22 -10.84 -7.98 27.40
CA GLY A 22 -12.04 -7.49 26.71
C GLY A 22 -12.00 -7.63 25.18
N ALA A 23 -13.02 -7.07 24.53
CA ALA A 23 -13.22 -7.10 23.09
C ALA A 23 -12.30 -6.10 22.37
N ARG A 24 -11.95 -6.44 21.14
CA ARG A 24 -11.26 -5.58 20.17
C ARG A 24 -12.25 -5.18 19.08
N TYR A 25 -12.12 -3.94 18.64
CA TYR A 25 -12.86 -3.38 17.52
C TYR A 25 -11.82 -2.94 16.50
N ALA A 26 -11.75 -3.61 15.37
CA ALA A 26 -10.78 -3.33 14.33
C ALA A 26 -11.51 -2.91 13.05
N ALA A 27 -11.05 -1.83 12.42
CA ALA A 27 -11.40 -1.50 11.04
C ALA A 27 -10.09 -1.40 10.25
N ILE A 28 -9.79 -2.45 9.49
CA ILE A 28 -8.57 -2.61 8.71
C ILE A 28 -8.99 -2.84 7.27
N ALA A 29 -8.70 -1.89 6.38
CA ALA A 29 -9.15 -1.92 5.00
C ALA A 29 -8.83 -3.25 4.29
N TYR A 30 -7.58 -3.72 4.38
CA TYR A 30 -7.10 -4.85 3.60
C TYR A 30 -6.44 -5.91 4.48
N LEU A 31 -6.68 -7.19 4.15
CA LEU A 31 -6.16 -8.35 4.87
C LEU A 31 -5.33 -9.25 3.95
N GLY A 32 -4.06 -9.42 4.26
CA GLY A 32 -3.22 -10.46 3.69
C GLY A 32 -3.63 -11.85 4.17
N GLN A 33 -3.08 -12.88 3.54
CA GLN A 33 -3.26 -14.27 3.99
C GLN A 33 -2.71 -14.51 5.39
N ASP A 34 -1.68 -13.76 5.77
CA ASP A 34 -0.97 -13.78 7.06
C ASP A 34 -1.61 -12.90 8.13
N ALA A 35 -2.69 -12.17 7.80
CA ALA A 35 -3.40 -11.32 8.76
C ALA A 35 -3.69 -11.99 10.12
N PRO A 36 -4.07 -13.28 10.19
CA PRO A 36 -4.28 -13.98 11.46
C PRO A 36 -3.09 -13.97 12.43
N GLU A 37 -1.86 -13.90 11.92
CA GLU A 37 -0.62 -13.89 12.73
C GLU A 37 -0.36 -12.49 13.31
N LEU A 38 -0.60 -11.46 12.51
CA LEU A 38 -0.37 -10.06 12.84
C LEU A 38 -1.48 -9.48 13.74
N LEU A 39 -2.73 -9.83 13.42
CA LEU A 39 -3.96 -9.32 14.04
C LEU A 39 -4.71 -10.49 14.74
N PRO A 40 -4.25 -10.95 15.92
CA PRO A 40 -4.80 -12.11 16.60
C PRO A 40 -6.13 -11.82 17.33
N LEU A 41 -7.19 -11.59 16.55
CA LEU A 41 -8.57 -11.49 17.08
C LEU A 41 -9.09 -12.85 17.54
N ARG A 42 -10.13 -12.83 18.37
CA ARG A 42 -10.77 -13.98 19.00
C ARG A 42 -12.29 -13.81 19.06
N ALA A 43 -12.98 -14.87 19.46
CA ALA A 43 -14.42 -14.87 19.64
C ALA A 43 -14.91 -13.64 20.43
N GLY A 44 -15.94 -12.97 19.90
CA GLY A 44 -16.51 -11.75 20.48
C GLY A 44 -15.80 -10.44 20.12
N ASP A 45 -14.70 -10.48 19.35
CA ASP A 45 -14.13 -9.29 18.73
C ASP A 45 -14.91 -8.90 17.45
N LEU A 46 -14.80 -7.64 17.03
CA LEU A 46 -15.35 -7.10 15.79
C LEU A 46 -14.23 -6.76 14.81
N LEU A 47 -14.41 -7.15 13.55
CA LEU A 47 -13.53 -6.82 12.44
C LEU A 47 -14.33 -6.26 11.26
N VAL A 48 -14.04 -5.03 10.85
CA VAL A 48 -14.56 -4.42 9.62
C VAL A 48 -13.43 -4.32 8.59
N VAL A 49 -13.69 -4.77 7.37
CA VAL A 49 -12.72 -4.83 6.26
C VAL A 49 -13.33 -4.32 4.96
N ASN A 50 -12.52 -3.99 3.97
CA ASN A 50 -12.98 -3.89 2.58
C ASN A 50 -12.87 -5.26 1.92
N ALA A 51 -13.97 -6.01 1.90
CA ALA A 51 -14.08 -7.27 1.16
C ALA A 51 -14.91 -7.10 -0.13
N SER A 52 -14.89 -5.91 -0.74
CA SER A 52 -15.54 -5.70 -2.03
C SER A 52 -14.99 -6.65 -3.09
N LYS A 53 -15.80 -6.97 -4.11
CA LYS A 53 -15.35 -7.77 -5.26
C LYS A 53 -14.08 -7.23 -5.93
N ALA A 54 -13.90 -5.91 -5.94
CA ALA A 54 -12.67 -5.27 -6.41
C ALA A 54 -11.47 -5.65 -5.52
N ALA A 55 -11.59 -5.46 -4.20
CA ALA A 55 -10.55 -5.81 -3.22
C ALA A 55 -10.18 -7.30 -3.24
N ILE A 56 -11.17 -8.18 -3.32
CA ILE A 56 -10.96 -9.64 -3.42
C ILE A 56 -10.19 -9.98 -4.71
N ARG A 57 -10.65 -9.49 -5.88
CA ARG A 57 -9.99 -9.79 -7.16
C ARG A 57 -8.59 -9.20 -7.28
N ALA A 58 -8.32 -8.08 -6.61
CA ALA A 58 -6.99 -7.48 -6.55
C ALA A 58 -6.05 -8.17 -5.56
N HIS A 59 -6.53 -9.21 -4.88
CA HIS A 59 -5.82 -9.89 -3.81
C HIS A 59 -5.46 -9.01 -2.61
N ALA A 60 -6.21 -7.92 -2.39
CA ALA A 60 -6.01 -7.02 -1.26
C ALA A 60 -6.59 -7.60 0.05
N THR A 61 -7.71 -8.33 -0.05
CA THR A 61 -8.38 -8.95 1.10
C THR A 61 -8.55 -10.45 0.85
N SER A 62 -7.91 -11.27 1.67
CA SER A 62 -7.87 -12.72 1.54
C SER A 62 -9.15 -13.41 2.07
N PRO A 63 -9.91 -14.15 1.23
CA PRO A 63 -11.03 -14.98 1.70
C PRO A 63 -10.63 -16.00 2.75
N ALA A 64 -9.41 -16.54 2.68
CA ALA A 64 -8.89 -17.49 3.67
C ALA A 64 -8.72 -16.82 5.05
N ALA A 65 -8.27 -15.56 5.08
CA ALA A 65 -8.18 -14.79 6.32
C ALA A 65 -9.58 -14.47 6.88
N LEU A 66 -10.54 -14.12 6.01
CA LEU A 66 -11.94 -13.92 6.41
C LEU A 66 -12.52 -15.19 7.06
N ALA A 67 -12.36 -16.33 6.39
CA ALA A 67 -12.80 -17.62 6.89
C ALA A 67 -12.18 -17.97 8.24
N TYR A 68 -10.88 -17.70 8.41
CA TYR A 68 -10.21 -17.89 9.70
C TYR A 68 -10.89 -17.11 10.83
N TYR A 69 -11.18 -15.82 10.62
CA TYR A 69 -11.78 -14.98 11.65
C TYR A 69 -13.22 -15.38 11.96
N VAL A 70 -14.03 -15.65 10.93
CA VAL A 70 -15.42 -16.13 11.11
C VAL A 70 -15.44 -17.45 11.89
N ASN A 71 -14.62 -18.43 11.50
CA ASN A 71 -14.52 -19.72 12.19
C ASN A 71 -14.03 -19.60 13.64
N LYS A 72 -13.28 -18.54 13.96
CA LYS A 72 -12.81 -18.24 15.32
C LYS A 72 -13.86 -17.51 16.17
N GLY A 73 -15.04 -17.24 15.62
CA GLY A 73 -16.14 -16.54 16.28
C GLY A 73 -15.99 -15.02 16.32
N VAL A 74 -15.14 -14.45 15.47
CA VAL A 74 -15.06 -12.99 15.29
C VAL A 74 -16.25 -12.56 14.43
N ARG A 75 -16.92 -11.47 14.81
CA ARG A 75 -17.92 -10.86 13.95
C ARG A 75 -17.20 -10.09 12.85
N VAL A 76 -17.33 -10.53 11.60
CA VAL A 76 -16.62 -9.92 10.46
C VAL A 76 -17.63 -9.21 9.56
N LEU A 77 -17.34 -7.96 9.23
CA LEU A 77 -18.18 -7.06 8.45
C LEU A 77 -17.37 -6.52 7.26
N SER A 78 -18.02 -6.36 6.12
CA SER A 78 -17.46 -5.74 4.91
C SER A 78 -18.04 -4.34 4.72
N SER A 79 -17.18 -3.36 4.46
CA SER A 79 -17.54 -2.03 3.95
C SER A 79 -16.68 -1.70 2.72
N PRO A 80 -17.27 -1.49 1.53
CA PRO A 80 -16.52 -1.35 0.29
C PRO A 80 -15.70 -0.05 0.19
N THR A 81 -16.03 0.94 1.02
CA THR A 81 -15.36 2.26 1.07
C THR A 81 -14.30 2.34 2.17
N LEU A 82 -14.15 1.29 3.00
CA LEU A 82 -13.19 1.29 4.09
C LEU A 82 -11.76 1.39 3.56
N HIS A 83 -11.06 2.43 4.02
CA HIS A 83 -9.63 2.61 3.82
C HIS A 83 -8.85 2.85 5.12
N ALA A 84 -9.53 2.95 6.26
CA ALA A 84 -8.86 3.17 7.54
C ALA A 84 -8.11 1.93 8.04
N LYS A 85 -7.13 2.15 8.91
CA LYS A 85 -6.42 1.11 9.67
C LYS A 85 -6.38 1.53 11.13
N VAL A 86 -7.46 1.21 11.83
CA VAL A 86 -7.65 1.59 13.22
C VAL A 86 -8.08 0.39 14.06
N ILE A 87 -7.62 0.37 15.31
CA ILE A 87 -8.00 -0.66 16.28
C ILE A 87 -8.26 0.02 17.61
N ALA A 88 -9.39 -0.29 18.24
CA ALA A 88 -9.69 0.07 19.60
C ALA A 88 -9.80 -1.17 20.49
N THR A 89 -9.25 -1.07 21.69
CA THR A 89 -9.49 -1.99 22.80
C THR A 89 -10.11 -1.21 23.96
N ASN A 90 -10.20 -1.79 25.15
CA ASN A 90 -10.63 -1.05 26.35
C ASN A 90 -9.61 -0.02 26.84
N THR A 91 -8.34 -0.17 26.49
CA THR A 91 -7.24 0.63 27.08
C THR A 91 -6.25 1.17 26.07
N ARG A 92 -6.42 0.85 24.79
CA ARG A 92 -5.51 1.24 23.72
C ARG A 92 -6.28 1.56 22.45
N ALA A 93 -5.85 2.59 21.75
CA ALA A 93 -6.19 2.85 20.36
C ALA A 93 -4.92 2.79 19.50
N VAL A 94 -5.05 2.23 18.30
CA VAL A 94 -4.01 2.17 17.26
C VAL A 94 -4.56 2.86 16.03
N ILE A 95 -3.83 3.82 15.47
CA ILE A 95 -4.22 4.58 14.28
C ILE A 95 -3.01 4.70 13.37
N GLY A 96 -3.14 4.36 12.09
CA GLY A 96 -2.08 4.62 11.12
C GLY A 96 -2.32 4.02 9.74
N SER A 97 -1.23 3.69 9.05
CA SER A 97 -1.25 3.23 7.66
C SER A 97 -1.27 1.70 7.51
N ALA A 98 -0.86 0.97 8.55
CA ALA A 98 -0.56 -0.47 8.48
C ALA A 98 -1.80 -1.35 8.26
N ASN A 99 -1.89 -1.99 7.10
CA ASN A 99 -2.83 -3.09 6.86
C ASN A 99 -2.31 -4.39 7.49
N ALA A 100 -3.20 -5.33 7.80
CA ALA A 100 -2.81 -6.63 8.35
C ALA A 100 -2.37 -7.55 7.22
N SER A 101 -1.15 -7.36 6.73
CA SER A 101 -0.59 -8.16 5.64
C SER A 101 0.93 -8.16 5.66
N GLU A 102 1.54 -9.16 5.04
CA GLU A 102 2.99 -9.29 4.93
C GLU A 102 3.59 -8.11 4.14
N ASN A 103 2.81 -7.52 3.21
CA ASN A 103 3.21 -6.31 2.50
C ASN A 103 3.47 -5.13 3.45
N SER A 104 2.80 -5.06 4.60
CA SER A 104 3.06 -4.06 5.65
C SER A 104 4.32 -4.35 6.48
N ALA A 105 4.95 -5.52 6.32
CA ALA A 105 6.29 -5.79 6.86
C ALA A 105 7.40 -5.31 5.89
N PHE A 106 7.09 -5.19 4.61
CA PHE A 106 8.00 -4.72 3.56
C PHE A 106 7.75 -3.25 3.14
N ALA A 107 6.64 -2.65 3.59
CA ALA A 107 6.32 -1.24 3.41
C ALA A 107 6.72 -0.44 4.65
N ASP A 108 7.11 0.82 4.45
CA ASP A 108 7.35 1.78 5.53
C ASP A 108 6.02 2.25 6.12
N ASP A 109 5.49 1.48 7.07
CA ASP A 109 4.25 1.79 7.75
C ASP A 109 4.49 2.50 9.09
N ALA A 110 3.52 3.33 9.48
CA ALA A 110 3.58 4.05 10.73
C ALA A 110 2.24 4.05 11.45
N VAL A 111 2.30 3.98 12.79
CA VAL A 111 1.12 4.10 13.65
C VAL A 111 1.40 4.96 14.88
N LEU A 112 0.35 5.59 15.38
CA LEU A 112 0.26 6.09 16.75
C LEU A 112 -0.49 5.08 17.61
N ILE A 113 0.07 4.76 18.78
CA ILE A 113 -0.59 3.96 19.81
C ILE A 113 -0.79 4.86 21.03
N THR A 114 -2.02 4.92 21.54
CA THR A 114 -2.37 5.79 22.68
C THR A 114 -3.25 5.08 23.70
N ASP A 115 -3.19 5.49 24.96
CA ASP A 115 -4.15 5.15 26.03
C ASP A 115 -5.11 6.30 26.38
N ASP A 116 -5.16 7.36 25.58
CA ASP A 116 -6.13 8.44 25.75
C ASP A 116 -7.57 7.90 25.62
N PRO A 117 -8.39 7.98 26.69
CA PRO A 117 -9.75 7.46 26.67
C PRO A 117 -10.66 8.16 25.65
N GLU A 118 -10.43 9.45 25.35
CA GLU A 118 -11.21 10.19 24.36
C GLU A 118 -10.90 9.70 22.94
N VAL A 119 -9.62 9.42 22.65
CA VAL A 119 -9.21 8.84 21.36
C VAL A 119 -9.74 7.42 21.22
N ILE A 120 -9.69 6.61 22.28
CA ILE A 120 -10.27 5.25 22.27
C ILE A 120 -11.77 5.30 21.97
N ALA A 121 -12.52 6.17 22.65
CA ALA A 121 -13.96 6.33 22.41
C ALA A 121 -14.25 6.84 20.98
N SER A 122 -13.43 7.75 20.47
CA SER A 122 -13.56 8.29 19.12
C SER A 122 -13.31 7.23 18.04
N VAL A 123 -12.28 6.38 18.20
CA VAL A 123 -12.03 5.27 17.27
C VAL A 123 -13.18 4.26 17.30
N ARG A 124 -13.73 3.93 18.48
CA ARG A 124 -14.92 3.08 18.57
C ARG A 124 -16.11 3.68 17.84
N THR A 125 -16.39 4.96 18.11
CA THR A 125 -17.48 5.69 17.47
C THR A 125 -17.32 5.72 15.95
N PHE A 126 -16.08 5.87 15.45
CA PHE A 126 -15.79 5.78 14.02
C PHE A 126 -16.16 4.40 13.46
N ILE A 127 -15.73 3.31 14.12
CA ILE A 127 -16.02 1.93 13.68
C ILE A 127 -17.54 1.65 13.71
N ASP A 128 -18.23 2.07 14.78
CA ASP A 128 -19.66 1.84 14.95
C ASP A 128 -20.53 2.62 13.95
N ARG A 129 -19.99 3.70 13.37
CA ARG A 129 -20.66 4.56 12.37
C ARG A 129 -20.23 4.27 10.93
N LEU A 130 -19.49 3.18 10.69
CA LEU A 130 -19.22 2.77 9.31
C LEU A 130 -20.53 2.33 8.66
N ASP A 131 -20.81 2.90 7.49
CA ASP A 131 -21.98 2.60 6.68
C ASP A 131 -21.69 1.54 5.61
N GLU A 132 -22.72 1.15 4.85
CA GLU A 132 -22.66 0.15 3.76
C GLU A 132 -22.09 -1.19 4.23
N ILE A 133 -22.52 -1.61 5.41
CA ILE A 133 -22.03 -2.80 6.08
C ILE A 133 -22.76 -4.05 5.60
N THR A 134 -21.99 -5.05 5.19
CA THR A 134 -22.46 -6.42 4.92
C THR A 134 -21.81 -7.37 5.90
N GLU A 135 -22.58 -8.20 6.59
CA GLU A 135 -22.03 -9.26 7.43
C GLU A 135 -21.40 -10.36 6.57
N ILE A 136 -20.22 -10.83 6.96
CA ILE A 136 -19.49 -11.87 6.24
C ILE A 136 -19.84 -13.22 6.88
N ASP A 137 -20.62 -14.01 6.13
CA ASP A 137 -20.98 -15.38 6.46
C ASP A 137 -20.31 -16.39 5.51
N GLU A 138 -20.64 -17.67 5.67
CA GLU A 138 -20.11 -18.75 4.83
C GLU A 138 -20.43 -18.55 3.33
N VAL A 139 -21.62 -18.05 3.01
CA VAL A 139 -22.04 -17.80 1.62
C VAL A 139 -21.20 -16.68 1.00
N PHE A 140 -20.93 -15.61 1.76
CA PHE A 140 -20.02 -14.55 1.34
C PHE A 140 -18.62 -15.11 1.07
N ILE A 141 -18.10 -15.93 1.99
CA ILE A 141 -16.75 -16.51 1.89
C ILE A 141 -16.64 -17.40 0.64
N ASP A 142 -17.62 -18.26 0.37
CA ASP A 142 -17.64 -19.10 -0.82
C ASP A 142 -17.60 -18.28 -2.11
N ASN A 143 -18.38 -17.19 -2.16
CA ASN A 143 -18.37 -16.28 -3.29
C ASN A 143 -17.04 -15.53 -3.41
N ALA A 144 -16.48 -15.07 -2.29
CA ALA A 144 -15.19 -14.40 -2.25
C ALA A 144 -14.06 -15.33 -2.73
N ALA A 145 -14.10 -16.62 -2.37
CA ALA A 145 -13.14 -17.61 -2.87
C ALA A 145 -13.21 -17.75 -4.39
N ARG A 146 -14.42 -17.84 -4.97
CA ARG A 146 -14.59 -17.88 -6.45
C ARG A 146 -14.05 -16.61 -7.12
N GLU A 147 -14.34 -15.43 -6.56
CA GLU A 147 -13.86 -14.16 -7.11
C GLU A 147 -12.35 -13.98 -6.97
N TRP A 148 -11.76 -14.52 -5.90
CA TRP A 148 -10.32 -14.56 -5.69
C TRP A 148 -9.61 -15.40 -6.74
N GLU A 149 -10.12 -16.60 -7.05
CA GLU A 149 -9.56 -17.47 -8.10
C GLU A 149 -9.61 -16.84 -9.49
N ILE A 150 -10.62 -16.01 -9.76
CA ILE A 150 -10.69 -15.28 -11.03
C ILE A 150 -9.48 -14.34 -11.16
N GLY A 151 -9.18 -13.57 -10.11
CA GLY A 151 -8.03 -12.64 -10.05
C GLY A 151 -8.00 -11.57 -11.16
N ARG A 152 -7.71 -10.31 -10.81
CA ARG A 152 -7.32 -9.31 -11.82
C ARG A 152 -6.60 -8.15 -11.17
N ALA A 153 -5.69 -7.52 -11.91
CA ALA A 153 -5.16 -6.22 -11.53
C ALA A 153 -6.31 -5.19 -11.51
N VAL A 154 -6.70 -4.77 -10.31
CA VAL A 154 -7.60 -3.62 -10.10
C VAL A 154 -6.77 -2.55 -9.41
N PRO A 155 -6.69 -1.32 -9.96
CA PRO A 155 -6.07 -0.22 -9.25
C PRO A 155 -6.94 0.10 -8.03
N ILE A 156 -6.45 -0.24 -6.85
CA ILE A 156 -7.11 0.07 -5.58
C ILE A 156 -6.23 1.08 -4.84
N PRO A 157 -6.74 2.28 -4.54
CA PRO A 157 -6.00 3.26 -3.76
C PRO A 157 -5.45 2.64 -2.48
N GLY A 158 -4.19 2.92 -2.15
CA GLY A 158 -3.51 2.44 -0.94
C GLY A 158 -3.38 0.92 -0.80
N VAL A 159 -3.56 0.16 -1.88
CA VAL A 159 -3.06 -1.21 -2.02
C VAL A 159 -1.78 -1.12 -2.83
N SER A 160 -0.65 -0.94 -2.17
CA SER A 160 0.65 -1.11 -2.80
C SER A 160 0.90 -2.61 -2.92
N GLY A 161 0.45 -3.21 -4.02
CA GLY A 161 0.93 -4.54 -4.40
C GLY A 161 2.45 -4.49 -4.61
N ARG A 162 3.12 -5.65 -4.55
CA ARG A 162 4.54 -5.78 -4.92
C ARG A 162 4.78 -5.21 -6.32
N ILE A 163 5.18 -3.95 -6.41
CA ILE A 163 5.84 -3.40 -7.59
C ILE A 163 7.28 -3.91 -7.47
N ARG A 164 7.55 -5.07 -8.07
CA ARG A 164 8.89 -5.66 -8.08
C ARG A 164 9.90 -4.84 -8.91
N ASP A 165 9.43 -3.85 -9.67
CA ASP A 165 10.25 -2.93 -10.44
C ASP A 165 9.79 -1.48 -10.26
N THR A 166 10.12 -0.88 -9.12
CA THR A 166 9.98 0.58 -8.93
C THR A 166 10.85 1.39 -9.88
N GLU A 167 11.86 0.78 -10.51
CA GLU A 167 12.64 1.42 -11.59
C GLU A 167 11.83 1.63 -12.88
N ALA A 168 10.74 0.86 -13.10
CA ALA A 168 9.99 0.89 -14.36
C ALA A 168 8.81 1.87 -14.40
N GLU A 169 8.40 2.45 -13.26
CA GLU A 169 7.14 3.18 -13.17
C GLU A 169 7.24 4.68 -13.49
N PHE A 170 8.43 5.28 -13.39
CA PHE A 170 8.66 6.69 -13.77
C PHE A 170 9.77 6.88 -14.80
N LEU A 171 10.68 5.91 -14.94
CA LEU A 171 11.80 5.97 -15.87
C LEU A 171 11.77 4.72 -16.77
N PRO A 172 12.06 4.84 -18.08
CA PRO A 172 12.38 3.66 -18.86
C PRO A 172 13.60 2.98 -18.21
N ALA A 173 13.58 1.64 -18.11
CA ALA A 173 14.69 0.81 -17.63
C ALA A 173 16.04 1.42 -17.99
N PRO A 174 17.02 1.50 -17.06
CA PRO A 174 18.17 2.40 -17.15
C PRO A 174 18.75 2.46 -18.57
N VAL A 175 18.35 3.51 -19.28
CA VAL A 175 18.71 3.71 -20.67
C VAL A 175 20.17 4.12 -20.66
N THR A 176 21.05 3.14 -20.88
CA THR A 176 22.50 3.34 -20.90
C THR A 176 22.92 4.28 -22.02
N ARG A 177 22.09 4.45 -23.07
CA ARG A 177 22.31 5.34 -24.22
C ARG A 177 20.98 5.84 -24.81
N MET A 178 20.86 7.16 -24.99
CA MET A 178 19.71 7.79 -25.63
C MET A 178 20.15 8.40 -26.97
N PHE A 179 19.53 7.98 -28.07
CA PHE A 179 19.82 8.50 -29.41
C PHE A 179 18.70 9.44 -29.85
N VAL A 180 19.05 10.67 -30.22
CA VAL A 180 18.13 11.61 -30.84
C VAL A 180 18.19 11.42 -32.35
N LYS A 181 17.12 10.89 -32.95
CA LYS A 181 16.98 10.74 -34.40
C LYS A 181 16.26 11.96 -34.97
N HIS A 182 16.95 12.74 -35.80
CA HIS A 182 16.32 13.80 -36.57
C HIS A 182 15.57 13.14 -37.75
N ALA A 183 14.24 13.33 -37.82
CA ALA A 183 13.38 12.73 -38.85
C ALA A 183 13.50 13.40 -40.23
N VAL A 184 14.23 14.51 -40.31
CA VAL A 184 14.60 15.26 -41.52
C VAL A 184 16.08 15.61 -41.42
N ASP A 185 16.73 15.77 -42.57
CA ASP A 185 18.12 16.26 -42.64
C ASP A 185 18.18 17.66 -42.05
N TYR A 186 18.48 17.74 -40.76
CA TYR A 186 18.63 18.97 -40.02
C TYR A 186 20.11 19.30 -39.97
N GLU A 187 20.48 20.42 -40.59
CA GLU A 187 21.78 21.05 -40.41
C GLU A 187 21.59 22.19 -39.39
N PRO A 188 22.22 22.11 -38.20
CA PRO A 188 22.11 23.17 -37.22
C PRO A 188 22.69 24.47 -37.81
N SER A 189 22.02 25.57 -37.56
CA SER A 189 22.58 26.88 -37.88
C SER A 189 23.87 27.13 -37.09
N PRO A 190 24.76 28.04 -37.53
CA PRO A 190 26.00 28.35 -36.81
C PRO A 190 25.78 28.73 -35.34
N THR A 191 24.64 29.36 -35.03
CA THR A 191 24.24 29.72 -33.67
C THR A 191 23.85 28.50 -32.84
N GLU A 192 23.12 27.55 -33.41
CA GLU A 192 22.75 26.30 -32.75
C GLU A 192 23.97 25.38 -32.56
N GLN A 193 24.89 25.37 -33.53
CA GLN A 193 26.16 24.65 -33.44
C GLN A 193 26.99 25.14 -32.24
N HIS A 194 27.03 26.45 -32.01
CA HIS A 194 27.74 27.05 -30.87
C HIS A 194 27.16 26.61 -29.53
N VAL A 195 25.83 26.60 -29.40
CA VAL A 195 25.12 26.14 -28.19
C VAL A 195 25.37 24.65 -27.93
N LEU A 196 25.36 23.83 -28.98
CA LEU A 196 25.65 22.39 -28.88
C LEU A 196 27.09 22.11 -28.42
N ASP A 197 28.05 22.89 -28.90
CA ASP A 197 29.46 22.77 -28.50
C ASP A 197 29.71 23.27 -27.08
N GLU A 198 28.99 24.30 -26.60
CA GLU A 198 29.03 24.75 -25.20
C GLU A 198 28.48 23.72 -24.22
N HIS A 199 27.42 22.99 -24.63
CA HIS A 199 26.81 21.94 -23.81
C HIS A 199 27.55 20.60 -23.86
N ARG A 200 28.59 20.47 -24.69
CA ARG A 200 29.45 19.28 -24.73
C ARG A 200 30.35 19.30 -23.48
N PRO A 201 30.19 18.36 -22.54
CA PRO A 201 30.81 18.49 -21.21
C PRO A 201 32.33 18.47 -21.31
N ARG A 202 32.98 19.59 -20.93
CA ARG A 202 34.44 19.70 -20.90
C ARG A 202 35.11 19.23 -19.59
N GLN A 203 34.35 18.89 -18.54
CA GLN A 203 34.83 18.20 -17.33
C GLN A 203 33.64 17.91 -16.38
N PRO A 204 33.73 16.91 -15.48
CA PRO A 204 32.63 16.58 -14.57
C PRO A 204 32.51 17.62 -13.45
N ALA A 205 31.36 18.28 -13.34
CA ALA A 205 31.04 19.20 -12.26
C ALA A 205 30.78 18.42 -10.96
N THR A 206 31.42 18.84 -9.87
CA THR A 206 31.45 18.16 -8.55
C THR A 206 30.33 18.59 -7.58
N ALA A 207 29.25 19.22 -8.04
CA ALA A 207 28.15 19.57 -7.13
C ALA A 207 26.79 19.49 -7.86
N GLY A 208 26.02 18.47 -7.52
CA GLY A 208 24.70 18.14 -8.08
C GLY A 208 24.65 16.69 -8.56
N PRO A 209 23.47 16.03 -8.61
CA PRO A 209 23.38 14.70 -9.20
C PRO A 209 23.86 14.80 -10.66
N ALA A 210 24.95 14.10 -10.97
CA ALA A 210 25.51 14.06 -12.31
C ALA A 210 24.40 13.67 -13.30
N VAL A 211 24.12 14.52 -14.29
CA VAL A 211 23.21 14.18 -15.38
C VAL A 211 23.79 12.94 -16.06
N LYS A 212 23.18 11.78 -15.79
CA LYS A 212 23.72 10.45 -16.09
C LYS A 212 23.47 10.01 -17.54
N TYR A 213 23.00 10.90 -18.40
CA TYR A 213 22.65 10.58 -19.78
C TYR A 213 23.58 11.31 -20.73
N GLN A 214 24.51 10.56 -21.32
CA GLN A 214 25.30 11.01 -22.47
C GLN A 214 24.36 11.06 -23.69
N LEU A 215 24.14 12.25 -24.23
CA LEU A 215 23.43 12.44 -25.49
C LEU A 215 24.44 12.30 -26.64
N GLU A 216 24.30 11.26 -27.45
CA GLU A 216 25.05 11.07 -28.69
C GLU A 216 24.11 11.21 -29.89
N SER A 217 24.44 12.11 -30.82
CA SER A 217 23.74 12.25 -32.09
C SER A 217 24.34 11.29 -33.12
N LEU A 218 23.50 10.48 -33.76
CA LEU A 218 23.92 9.51 -34.77
C LEU A 218 23.32 9.91 -36.12
N ARG A 219 24.17 10.30 -37.08
CA ARG A 219 23.79 10.46 -38.49
C ARG A 219 23.81 9.08 -39.14
N LEU A 220 22.68 8.67 -39.70
CA LEU A 220 22.61 7.50 -40.57
C LEU A 220 22.61 8.01 -42.00
N ASP A 221 23.73 7.81 -42.70
CA ASP A 221 23.79 8.08 -44.13
C ASP A 221 22.78 7.16 -44.84
N ARG A 222 21.92 7.73 -45.70
CA ARG A 222 21.05 6.93 -46.57
C ARG A 222 21.93 6.20 -47.58
N THR A 223 21.76 4.89 -47.65
CA THR A 223 22.23 4.06 -48.78
C THR A 223 21.41 4.34 -50.02
#